data_AF-A0A502DKG9-F1
#
_entry.id   AF-A0A502DKG9-F1
#
_cell.length_a   1.000
_cell.length_b   1.000
_cell.length_c   1.000
_cell.angle_alpha   90.00
_cell.angle_beta   90.00
_cell.angle_gamma   90.00
#
_symmetry.space_group_name_H-M   'P 1'
#
loop_
_entity.id
_entity.type
_entity.pdbx_description
1 polymer ?
#
loop_
_entity_poly.entity_id
_entity_poly.type
_entity_poly.pdbx_seq_one_letter_code
_entity_poly.pdbx_strand_id
1 'polypeptide(L)'
;MDAKDVSTLAQRAAGVIAAFDTAVPSPCVSVCKMDADRRYCIGCLRTIPEIAGWSKMDDAGRRRIWQAIQMRAHSPQGAEANP
;
A
#
# COMPACT_ATOMS: atom_id res chain seq x y z
N MET A 1 14.48 5.93 2.48
CA MET A 1 13.19 6.61 2.30
C MET A 1 12.90 7.37 3.58
N ASP A 2 12.49 8.63 3.50
CA ASP A 2 12.07 9.37 4.69
C ASP A 2 10.86 8.70 5.34
N ALA A 3 10.91 8.50 6.65
CA ALA A 3 9.81 7.97 7.46
C ALA A 3 8.48 8.73 7.26
N LYS A 4 8.55 9.97 6.76
CA LYS A 4 7.40 10.80 6.40
C LYS A 4 6.54 10.20 5.27
N ASP A 5 7.12 9.49 4.31
CA ASP A 5 6.36 8.94 3.17
C ASP A 5 5.53 7.71 3.57
N VAL A 6 6.12 6.81 4.37
CA VAL A 6 5.42 5.64 4.95
C VAL A 6 4.33 6.07 5.94
N SER A 7 4.59 7.07 6.78
CA SER A 7 3.60 7.60 7.73
C SER A 7 2.39 8.19 7.00
N THR A 8 2.64 8.89 5.88
CA THR A 8 1.58 9.45 5.03
C THR A 8 0.72 8.35 4.41
N LEU A 9 1.33 7.25 3.97
CA LEU A 9 0.60 6.10 3.43
C LEU A 9 -0.26 5.40 4.50
N ALA A 10 0.25 5.24 5.72
CA ALA A 10 -0.49 4.66 6.83
C ALA A 10 -1.70 5.51 7.24
N GLN A 11 -1.57 6.84 7.26
CA GLN A 11 -2.68 7.76 7.54
C GLN A 11 -3.75 7.73 6.44
N ARG A 12 -3.35 7.66 5.17
CA ARG A 12 -4.31 7.50 4.07
C ARG A 12 -5.04 6.16 4.17
N ALA A 13 -4.34 5.10 4.59
CA ALA A 13 -4.96 3.80 4.81
C ALA A 13 -6.04 3.86 5.89
N ALA A 14 -5.74 4.46 7.04
CA ALA A 14 -6.73 4.64 8.11
C ALA A 14 -7.98 5.38 7.61
N GLY A 15 -7.80 6.47 6.86
CA GLY A 15 -8.91 7.25 6.30
C GLY A 15 -9.78 6.45 5.33
N VAL A 16 -9.16 5.66 4.44
CA VAL A 16 -9.88 4.86 3.45
C VAL A 16 -10.57 3.64 4.09
N ILE A 17 -10.00 3.06 5.14
CA ILE A 17 -10.60 1.94 5.88
C ILE A 17 -11.78 2.42 6.72
N ALA A 18 -11.71 3.63 7.28
CA ALA A 18 -12.79 4.23 8.05
C ALA A 18 -13.90 4.84 7.17
N ALA A 19 -13.58 5.23 5.94
CA ALA A 19 -14.55 5.76 4.99
C ALA A 19 -15.43 4.65 4.37
N PHE A 20 -16.74 4.88 4.38
CA PHE A 20 -17.73 3.99 3.74
C PHE A 20 -18.04 4.35 2.29
N ASP A 21 -17.28 5.27 1.69
CA ASP A 21 -17.51 5.74 0.33
C ASP A 21 -17.39 4.61 -0.70
N THR A 22 -18.15 4.74 -1.79
CA THR A 22 -18.12 3.79 -2.89
C THR A 22 -16.83 3.90 -3.69
N ALA A 23 -16.12 5.02 -3.63
CA ALA A 23 -14.86 5.19 -4.33
C ALA A 23 -13.65 4.92 -3.42
N VAL A 24 -12.96 3.80 -3.66
CA VAL A 24 -11.69 3.51 -2.97
C VAL A 24 -10.51 4.04 -3.79
N PRO A 25 -9.81 5.11 -3.34
CA PRO A 25 -8.71 5.70 -4.10
C PRO A 25 -7.49 4.80 -4.13
N SER A 26 -6.67 4.95 -5.17
CA SER A 26 -5.42 4.20 -5.32
C SER A 26 -4.37 4.68 -4.30
N PRO A 27 -3.65 3.75 -3.63
CA PRO A 27 -2.53 4.08 -2.75
C PRO A 27 -1.24 4.45 -3.53
N CYS A 28 -1.30 4.54 -4.86
CA CYS A 28 -0.14 4.88 -5.67
C CYS A 28 0.31 6.33 -5.44
N VAL A 29 1.61 6.51 -5.17
CA VAL A 29 2.26 7.83 -5.03
C VAL A 29 3.05 8.21 -6.28
N SER A 30 2.74 7.61 -7.43
CA SER A 30 3.49 7.75 -8.69
C SER A 30 4.97 7.35 -8.61
N VAL A 31 5.34 6.58 -7.58
CA VAL A 31 6.65 5.94 -7.44
C VAL A 31 6.46 4.45 -7.62
N CYS A 32 7.00 3.92 -8.72
CA CYS A 32 7.06 2.49 -8.97
C CYS A 32 8.49 2.02 -8.76
N LYS A 33 8.83 1.69 -7.51
CA LYS A 33 10.11 1.08 -7.16
C LYS A 33 9.84 -0.12 -6.28
N MET A 34 10.36 -1.27 -6.68
CA MET A 34 10.21 -2.51 -5.93
C MET A 34 11.28 -2.59 -4.85
N ASP A 35 10.96 -3.27 -3.76
CA ASP A 35 11.91 -3.67 -2.74
C ASP A 35 12.98 -4.62 -3.31
N ALA A 36 14.09 -4.82 -2.58
CA ALA A 36 15.19 -5.70 -2.99
C ALA A 36 14.70 -7.12 -3.33
N ASP A 37 13.77 -7.67 -2.53
CA ASP A 37 13.17 -8.98 -2.77
C ASP A 37 12.03 -8.97 -3.81
N ARG A 38 11.73 -7.79 -4.39
CA ARG A 38 10.59 -7.58 -5.31
C ARG A 38 9.24 -8.01 -4.74
N ARG A 39 9.12 -8.08 -3.42
CA ARG A 39 7.87 -8.46 -2.73
C ARG A 39 6.84 -7.35 -2.78
N TYR A 40 7.27 -6.11 -2.51
CA TYR A 40 6.39 -4.95 -2.42
C TYR A 40 6.99 -3.75 -3.14
N CYS A 41 6.12 -2.87 -3.64
CA CYS A 41 6.51 -1.54 -4.10
C CYS A 41 6.80 -0.67 -2.89
N ILE A 42 8.00 -0.12 -2.77
CA ILE A 42 8.41 0.67 -1.61
C ILE A 42 7.64 1.98 -1.44
N GLY A 43 6.97 2.46 -2.51
CA GLY A 43 6.17 3.69 -2.47
C GLY A 43 4.71 3.48 -2.06
N CYS A 44 4.10 2.36 -2.46
CA CYS A 44 2.67 2.09 -2.16
C CYS A 44 2.43 0.82 -1.35
N LEU A 45 3.49 0.11 -0.98
CA LEU A 45 3.51 -1.17 -0.26
C LEU A 45 2.60 -2.26 -0.86
N ARG A 46 2.27 -2.14 -2.15
CA ARG A 46 1.53 -3.15 -2.91
C ARG A 46 2.45 -4.11 -3.62
N THR A 47 2.01 -5.34 -3.77
CA THR A 47 2.60 -6.38 -4.61
C THR A 47 2.26 -6.13 -6.09
N ILE A 48 3.03 -6.71 -7.01
CA ILE A 48 2.74 -6.67 -8.46
C ILE A 48 1.32 -7.16 -8.81
N PRO A 49 0.83 -8.31 -8.31
CA PRO A 49 -0.54 -8.75 -8.63
C PRO A 49 -1.62 -7.79 -8.11
N GLU A 50 -1.41 -7.16 -6.95
CA GLU A 50 -2.33 -6.13 -6.42
C GLU A 50 -2.35 -4.88 -7.33
N ILE A 51 -1.20 -4.47 -7.86
CA ILE A 51 -1.09 -3.34 -8.79
C ILE A 51 -1.79 -3.67 -10.11
N ALA A 52 -1.54 -4.85 -10.69
CA ALA A 52 -2.13 -5.27 -11.96
C ALA A 52 -3.65 -5.54 -11.86
N GLY A 53 -4.10 -6.03 -10.71
CA GLY A 53 -5.51 -6.34 -10.45
C GLY A 53 -6.36 -5.15 -10.03
N TRP A 54 -5.76 -4.01 -9.66
CA TRP A 54 -6.46 -2.88 -9.03
C TRP A 54 -7.70 -2.40 -9.80
N SER A 55 -7.56 -2.17 -11.11
CA SER A 55 -8.66 -1.68 -11.96
C SER A 55 -9.80 -2.67 -12.12
N LYS A 56 -9.53 -3.97 -11.90
CA LYS A 56 -10.51 -5.07 -12.00
C LYS A 56 -11.14 -5.45 -10.65
N MET A 57 -10.67 -4.83 -9.57
CA MET A 57 -11.07 -5.17 -8.21
C MET A 57 -12.21 -4.26 -7.75
N ASP A 58 -13.21 -4.86 -7.10
CA ASP A 58 -14.30 -4.16 -6.43
C ASP A 58 -13.81 -3.42 -5.18
N ASP A 59 -14.62 -2.48 -4.70
CA ASP A 59 -14.28 -1.62 -3.57
C ASP A 59 -13.97 -2.40 -2.29
N ALA A 60 -14.65 -3.53 -2.08
CA ALA A 60 -14.35 -4.45 -0.98
C ALA A 60 -12.93 -5.01 -1.07
N GLY A 61 -12.49 -5.42 -2.27
CA GLY A 61 -11.13 -5.89 -2.50
C GLY A 61 -10.10 -4.77 -2.35
N ARG A 62 -10.40 -3.58 -2.87
CA ARG A 62 -9.53 -2.40 -2.75
C ARG A 62 -9.32 -2.01 -1.28
N ARG A 63 -10.37 -2.09 -0.45
CA ARG A 63 -10.25 -1.88 1.01
C ARG A 63 -9.38 -2.93 1.69
N ARG A 64 -9.46 -4.21 1.26
CA ARG A 64 -8.55 -5.25 1.77
C ARG A 64 -7.10 -4.96 1.45
N ILE A 65 -6.80 -4.41 0.26
CA ILE A 65 -5.44 -3.95 -0.07
C ILE A 65 -5.01 -2.82 0.88
N TRP A 66 -5.89 -1.84 1.15
CA TRP A 66 -5.58 -0.77 2.10
C TRP A 66 -5.32 -1.29 3.52
N GLN A 67 -6.09 -2.27 3.99
CA GLN A 67 -5.82 -2.94 5.28
C GLN A 67 -4.47 -3.65 5.28
N ALA A 68 -4.14 -4.36 4.20
CA ALA A 68 -2.84 -5.02 4.05
C ALA A 68 -1.69 -4.00 4.06
N ILE A 69 -1.83 -2.89 3.33
CA ILE A 69 -0.87 -1.78 3.34
C ILE A 69 -0.71 -1.22 4.75
N GLN A 70 -1.82 -1.02 5.47
CA GLN A 70 -1.76 -0.51 6.83
C GLN A 70 -0.97 -1.47 7.75
N MET A 71 -1.25 -2.78 7.69
CA MET A 71 -0.49 -3.77 8.47
C MET A 71 1.00 -3.76 8.09
N ARG A 72 1.32 -3.69 6.79
CA ARG A 72 2.70 -3.61 6.27
C ARG A 72 3.42 -2.32 6.69
N ALA A 73 2.69 -1.21 6.83
CA ALA A 73 3.26 0.05 7.30
C ALA A 73 3.52 0.06 8.82
N HIS A 74 2.70 -0.64 9.61
CA HIS A 74 2.88 -0.80 11.06
C HIS A 74 3.92 -1.87 11.42
N SER A 75 4.15 -2.85 10.55
CA SER A 75 5.19 -3.85 10.68
C SER A 75 6.31 -3.54 9.67
N PRO A 76 7.38 -2.82 10.05
CA PRO A 76 8.44 -2.37 9.14
C PRO A 76 9.27 -3.50 8.48
N GLN A 77 8.82 -4.76 8.56
CA GLN A 77 9.48 -5.97 8.04
C GLN A 77 9.64 -6.01 6.50
N GLY A 78 9.37 -4.91 5.79
CA GLY A 78 9.64 -4.73 4.36
C GLY A 78 10.63 -3.60 4.04
N ALA A 79 11.25 -2.96 5.03
CA ALA A 79 12.26 -1.92 4.82
C ALA A 79 13.69 -2.36 5.22
N GLU A 80 13.83 -3.44 5.98
CA GLU A 80 15.11 -3.89 6.57
C GLU A 80 15.38 -5.38 6.36
N ALA A 81 15.55 -5.84 5.12
CA ALA A 81 16.29 -7.08 4.87
C ALA A 81 16.79 -7.16 3.42
N ASN A 82 17.91 -6.51 3.11
CA ASN A 82 18.99 -7.17 2.37
C ASN A 82 20.31 -6.38 2.51
N PRO A 83 21.44 -7.00 2.94
CA PRO A 83 22.76 -6.39 2.92
C PRO A 83 23.28 -6.09 1.50
#